data_AF-A0A971KVI5-F1
#
_entry.id   AF-A0A971KVI5-F1
#
_cell.length_a   1.000
_cell.length_b   1.000
_cell.length_c   1.000
_cell.angle_alpha   90.00
_cell.angle_beta   90.00
_cell.angle_gamma   90.00
#
_symmetry.space_group_name_H-M   'P 1'
#
loop_
_entity.id
_entity.type
_entity.pdbx_description
1 polymer ?
#
loop_
_entity_poly.entity_id
_entity_poly.type
_entity_poly.pdbx_seq_one_letter_code
_entity_poly.pdbx_strand_id
1 'polypeptide(L)'
;VAGQYIHKGSCNKEELLKLTTDLEGHPDNAAPAILGGLVLSASNEAGPVTVNLPCHENIHTFLMIPDFELSTDRARAVLPELIPHRQAVKQLGAFGFLLQGLAAGSHDLLRHGNEDFLHEPYRRKLLAEYDTIKKTALDCGCSAVSLSGAGPSLLGLFAGSGDEADQVGFLLKQELPSGWELKRAQINHSGAKLFLSFCSQFEPII
;
A
#
# COMPACT_ATOMS: atom_id res chain seq x y z
N VAL A 1 6.74 -7.07 -17.65
CA VAL A 1 5.52 -7.06 -18.50
C VAL A 1 5.80 -6.64 -19.94
N ALA A 2 6.27 -5.42 -20.23
CA ALA A 2 6.65 -5.02 -21.60
C ALA A 2 7.80 -5.85 -22.20
N GLY A 3 8.87 -6.09 -21.42
CA GLY A 3 9.99 -6.94 -21.87
C GLY A 3 9.59 -8.38 -22.18
N GLN A 4 8.64 -8.95 -21.43
CA GLN A 4 8.08 -10.28 -21.69
C GLN A 4 7.36 -10.33 -23.05
N TYR A 5 6.50 -9.33 -23.31
CA TYR A 5 5.77 -9.23 -24.57
C TYR A 5 6.72 -9.11 -25.76
N ILE A 6 7.74 -8.26 -25.65
CA ILE A 6 8.75 -8.03 -26.69
C ILE A 6 9.56 -9.30 -26.99
N HIS A 7 9.87 -10.11 -25.98
CA HIS A 7 10.65 -11.34 -26.15
C HIS A 7 9.80 -12.58 -26.50
N LYS A 8 8.48 -12.41 -26.76
CA LYS A 8 7.51 -13.52 -26.93
C LYS A 8 7.58 -14.56 -25.79
N GLY A 9 8.05 -14.14 -24.62
CA GLY A 9 8.35 -15.04 -23.51
C GLY A 9 7.08 -15.57 -22.85
N SER A 10 7.03 -16.88 -22.62
CA SER A 10 5.97 -17.62 -21.93
C SER A 10 5.96 -17.43 -20.41
N CYS A 11 6.45 -16.29 -19.90
CA CYS A 11 6.61 -16.07 -18.48
C CYS A 11 5.25 -15.87 -17.80
N ASN A 12 4.77 -16.82 -17.01
CA ASN A 12 3.48 -16.63 -16.33
C ASN A 12 3.61 -15.63 -15.16
N LYS A 13 2.49 -15.23 -14.54
CA LYS A 13 2.51 -14.25 -13.44
C LYS A 13 3.36 -14.71 -12.24
N GLU A 14 3.43 -16.01 -11.98
CA GLU A 14 4.21 -16.60 -10.88
C GLU A 14 5.71 -16.50 -11.16
N GLU A 15 6.13 -16.82 -12.38
CA GLU A 15 7.53 -16.69 -12.81
C GLU A 15 7.99 -15.23 -12.80
N LEU A 16 7.12 -14.30 -13.24
CA LEU A 16 7.41 -12.86 -13.17
C LEU A 16 7.53 -12.38 -11.72
N LEU A 17 6.65 -12.86 -10.84
CA LEU A 17 6.70 -12.53 -9.42
C LEU A 17 7.97 -13.07 -8.78
N LYS A 18 8.35 -14.33 -9.08
CA LYS A 18 9.59 -14.93 -8.59
C LYS A 18 10.80 -14.09 -9.03
N LEU A 19 10.91 -13.79 -10.32
CA LEU A 19 12.01 -12.98 -10.84
C LEU A 19 12.09 -11.60 -10.18
N THR A 20 10.94 -10.94 -9.98
CA THR A 20 10.89 -9.61 -9.36
C THR A 20 11.23 -9.68 -7.88
N THR A 21 10.80 -10.73 -7.18
CA THR A 21 11.14 -10.98 -5.78
C THR A 21 12.64 -11.24 -5.62
N ASP A 22 13.26 -12.00 -6.52
CA ASP A 22 14.70 -12.26 -6.51
C ASP A 22 15.53 -10.97 -6.70
N LEU A 23 14.99 -9.99 -7.42
CA LEU A 23 15.62 -8.68 -7.64
C LEU A 23 15.42 -7.71 -6.47
N GLU A 24 14.21 -7.63 -5.93
CA GLU A 24 13.82 -6.67 -4.87
C GLU A 24 14.14 -7.17 -3.45
N GLY A 25 14.31 -8.49 -3.30
CA GLY A 25 14.48 -9.21 -2.04
C GLY A 25 13.18 -9.46 -1.27
N HIS A 26 12.03 -8.93 -1.74
CA HIS A 26 10.73 -9.09 -1.10
C HIS A 26 9.58 -9.02 -2.14
N PRO A 27 8.44 -9.67 -1.86
CA PRO A 27 7.31 -9.74 -2.81
C PRO A 27 6.20 -8.71 -2.54
N ASP A 28 6.24 -7.95 -1.45
CA ASP A 28 5.08 -7.22 -0.92
C ASP A 28 4.53 -6.13 -1.86
N ASN A 29 5.39 -5.51 -2.66
CA ASN A 29 5.02 -4.50 -3.65
C ASN A 29 4.78 -5.12 -5.03
N ALA A 30 5.63 -6.08 -5.42
CA ALA A 30 5.55 -6.73 -6.72
C ALA A 30 4.29 -7.59 -6.86
N ALA A 31 3.89 -8.28 -5.78
CA ALA A 31 2.73 -9.17 -5.76
C ALA A 31 1.42 -8.43 -6.08
N PRO A 32 1.00 -7.38 -5.35
CA PRO A 32 -0.21 -6.65 -5.71
C PRO A 32 -0.09 -5.91 -7.05
N ALA A 33 1.12 -5.47 -7.44
CA ALA A 33 1.33 -4.86 -8.75
C ALA A 33 1.08 -5.85 -9.91
N ILE A 34 1.47 -7.11 -9.77
CA ILE A 34 1.34 -8.14 -10.82
C ILE A 34 -0.03 -8.85 -10.76
N LEU A 35 -0.47 -9.23 -9.57
CA LEU A 35 -1.66 -10.04 -9.35
C LEU A 35 -2.93 -9.19 -9.26
N GLY A 36 -2.83 -7.96 -8.75
CA GLY A 36 -3.96 -7.10 -8.45
C GLY A 36 -4.60 -7.40 -7.09
N GLY A 37 -5.33 -6.43 -6.57
CA GLY A 37 -6.08 -6.54 -5.33
C GLY A 37 -5.21 -6.38 -4.08
N LEU A 38 -5.74 -6.83 -2.95
CA LEU A 38 -5.02 -6.96 -1.69
C LEU A 38 -4.34 -8.33 -1.66
N VAL A 39 -3.02 -8.36 -1.55
CA VAL A 39 -2.24 -9.61 -1.61
C VAL A 39 -1.43 -9.77 -0.33
N LEU A 40 -1.67 -10.88 0.37
CA LEU A 40 -0.76 -11.35 1.41
C LEU A 40 0.40 -12.08 0.75
N SER A 41 1.62 -11.72 1.12
CA SER A 41 2.82 -12.31 0.54
C SER A 41 3.89 -12.57 1.61
N ALA A 42 4.68 -13.61 1.38
CA ALA A 42 5.84 -13.96 2.17
C ALA A 42 6.87 -14.63 1.25
N SER A 43 8.09 -14.84 1.74
CA SER A 43 9.12 -15.63 1.04
C SER A 43 9.52 -16.83 1.89
N ASN A 44 9.73 -17.97 1.23
CA ASN A 44 10.36 -19.16 1.81
C ASN A 44 11.52 -19.63 0.91
N GLU A 45 12.16 -20.74 1.25
CA GLU A 45 13.30 -21.28 0.48
C GLU A 45 12.96 -21.58 -1.00
N ALA A 46 11.69 -21.84 -1.32
CA ALA A 46 11.24 -22.11 -2.69
C ALA A 46 10.88 -20.84 -3.49
N GLY A 47 10.76 -19.68 -2.83
CA GLY A 47 10.43 -18.40 -3.44
C GLY A 47 9.23 -17.70 -2.77
N PRO A 48 8.58 -16.76 -3.48
CA PRO A 48 7.43 -16.04 -2.94
C PRO A 48 6.20 -16.96 -2.82
N VAL A 49 5.48 -16.83 -1.71
CA VAL A 49 4.17 -17.44 -1.48
C VAL A 49 3.16 -16.30 -1.35
N THR A 50 2.09 -16.36 -2.14
CA THR A 50 1.08 -15.28 -2.18
C THR A 50 -0.33 -15.81 -2.15
N VAL A 51 -1.24 -15.03 -1.54
CA VAL A 51 -2.67 -15.26 -1.61
C VAL A 51 -3.41 -13.93 -1.73
N ASN A 52 -4.37 -13.87 -2.65
CA ASN A 52 -5.30 -12.75 -2.74
C ASN A 52 -6.26 -12.80 -1.56
N LEU A 53 -6.33 -11.71 -0.82
CA LEU A 53 -7.24 -11.55 0.29
C LEU A 53 -8.51 -10.82 -0.14
N PRO A 54 -9.66 -11.13 0.47
CA PRO A 54 -10.85 -10.32 0.31
C PRO A 54 -10.61 -8.92 0.88
N CYS A 55 -11.11 -7.92 0.17
CA CYS A 55 -11.24 -6.57 0.68
C CYS A 55 -12.66 -6.11 0.39
N HIS A 56 -13.35 -5.62 1.40
CA HIS A 56 -14.72 -5.18 1.28
C HIS A 56 -14.81 -3.95 0.36
N GLU A 57 -15.88 -3.85 -0.43
CA GLU A 57 -16.06 -2.80 -1.45
C GLU A 57 -16.26 -1.40 -0.87
N ASN A 58 -16.63 -1.32 0.41
CA ASN A 58 -16.78 -0.07 1.17
C ASN A 58 -15.45 0.49 1.71
N ILE A 59 -14.32 -0.15 1.38
CA ILE A 59 -12.99 0.33 1.75
C ILE A 59 -12.53 1.35 0.72
N HIS A 60 -12.30 2.57 1.19
CA HIS A 60 -11.77 3.68 0.42
C HIS A 60 -10.37 4.02 0.88
N THR A 61 -9.50 4.42 -0.06
CA THR A 61 -8.11 4.75 0.23
C THR A 61 -7.79 6.20 -0.10
N PHE A 62 -7.01 6.81 0.80
CA PHE A 62 -6.51 8.18 0.69
C PHE A 62 -5.00 8.15 0.80
N LEU A 63 -4.31 8.52 -0.28
CA LEU A 63 -2.87 8.65 -0.30
C LEU A 63 -2.51 10.12 -0.04
N MET A 64 -1.80 10.37 1.05
CA MET A 64 -1.29 11.68 1.44
C MET A 64 0.21 11.69 1.09
N ILE A 65 0.60 12.52 0.13
CA ILE A 65 1.91 12.50 -0.51
C ILE A 65 2.62 13.82 -0.22
N PRO A 66 3.77 13.82 0.48
CA PRO A 66 4.55 15.04 0.65
C PRO A 66 5.34 15.40 -0.61
N ASP A 67 5.81 16.64 -0.68
CA ASP A 67 6.68 17.18 -1.73
C ASP A 67 8.17 16.85 -1.54
N PHE A 68 8.51 16.00 -0.58
CA PHE A 68 9.87 15.52 -0.33
C PHE A 68 9.96 14.00 -0.44
N GLU A 69 11.18 13.52 -0.69
CA GLU A 69 11.49 12.10 -0.77
C GLU A 69 12.25 11.61 0.46
N LEU A 70 12.04 10.35 0.83
CA LEU A 70 12.79 9.65 1.85
C LEU A 70 13.42 8.41 1.23
N SER A 71 14.74 8.23 1.40
CA SER A 71 15.39 7.04 0.84
C SER A 71 14.97 5.78 1.60
N THR A 72 14.68 4.72 0.84
CA THR A 72 14.30 3.40 1.37
C THR A 72 15.38 2.85 2.30
N ASP A 73 16.66 3.08 1.98
CA ASP A 73 17.79 2.64 2.81
C ASP A 73 17.78 3.33 4.19
N ARG A 74 17.50 4.64 4.24
CA ARG A 74 17.39 5.36 5.51
C ARG A 74 16.19 4.88 6.33
N ALA A 75 15.06 4.61 5.67
CA ALA A 75 13.87 4.07 6.31
C ALA A 75 14.06 2.62 6.83
N ARG A 76 14.95 1.83 6.21
CA ARG A 76 15.35 0.49 6.68
C ARG A 76 16.37 0.58 7.82
N ALA A 77 17.33 1.49 7.74
CA ALA A 77 18.41 1.63 8.71
C ALA A 77 17.97 2.04 10.13
N VAL A 78 16.78 2.63 10.28
CA VAL A 78 16.22 3.00 11.59
C VAL A 78 15.54 1.85 12.34
N LEU A 79 15.32 0.72 11.67
CA LEU A 79 14.66 -0.43 12.29
C LEU A 79 15.64 -1.18 13.20
N PRO A 80 15.20 -1.65 14.38
CA PRO A 80 16.04 -2.45 15.24
C PRO A 80 16.27 -3.83 14.64
N GLU A 81 17.43 -4.43 14.92
CA GLU A 81 17.73 -5.82 14.55
C GLU A 81 16.89 -6.83 15.36
N LEU A 82 16.57 -6.48 16.61
CA LEU A 82 15.83 -7.34 17.53
C LEU A 82 14.55 -6.66 18.02
N ILE A 83 13.48 -7.43 18.07
CA ILE A 83 12.20 -7.02 18.66
C ILE A 83 11.87 -7.90 19.87
N PRO A 84 11.37 -7.32 20.98
CA PRO A 84 10.89 -8.11 22.11
C PRO A 84 9.75 -9.05 21.70
N HIS A 85 9.75 -10.29 22.21
CA HIS A 85 8.69 -11.26 21.93
C HIS A 85 7.28 -10.70 22.22
N ARG A 86 7.12 -9.94 23.31
CA ARG A 86 5.84 -9.28 23.64
C ARG A 86 5.36 -8.33 22.56
N GLN A 87 6.27 -7.65 21.87
CA GLN A 87 5.95 -6.72 20.78
C GLN A 87 5.55 -7.50 19.51
N ALA A 88 6.23 -8.60 19.20
CA ALA A 88 5.85 -9.49 18.11
C ALA A 88 4.44 -10.07 18.31
N VAL A 89 4.12 -10.55 19.52
CA VAL A 89 2.77 -11.06 19.85
C VAL A 89 1.70 -9.99 19.64
N LYS A 90 1.96 -8.74 20.06
CA LYS A 90 1.04 -7.62 19.83
C LYS A 90 0.84 -7.34 18.34
N GLN A 91 1.92 -7.33 17.56
CA GLN A 91 1.83 -7.11 16.12
C GLN A 91 0.97 -8.16 15.43
N LEU A 92 1.13 -9.44 15.80
CA LEU A 92 0.35 -10.53 15.22
C LEU A 92 -1.15 -10.37 15.52
N GLY A 93 -1.49 -9.95 16.74
CA GLY A 93 -2.87 -9.62 17.10
C GLY A 93 -3.43 -8.48 16.24
N ALA A 94 -2.73 -7.34 16.18
CA ALA A 94 -3.13 -6.18 15.37
C ALA A 94 -3.31 -6.56 13.89
N PHE A 95 -2.37 -7.32 13.33
CA PHE A 95 -2.43 -7.80 11.96
C PHE A 95 -3.68 -8.66 11.69
N GLY A 96 -4.04 -9.57 12.59
CA GLY A 96 -5.27 -10.35 12.46
C GLY A 96 -6.54 -9.49 12.40
N PHE A 97 -6.62 -8.47 13.28
CA PHE A 97 -7.72 -7.51 13.26
C PHE A 97 -7.73 -6.64 12.01
N LEU A 98 -6.57 -6.23 11.49
CA LEU A 98 -6.46 -5.47 10.25
C LEU A 98 -7.02 -6.28 9.07
N LEU A 99 -6.60 -7.53 8.93
CA LEU A 99 -7.10 -8.41 7.87
C LEU A 99 -8.61 -8.61 7.96
N GLN A 100 -9.14 -8.85 9.17
CA GLN A 100 -10.58 -8.99 9.38
C GLN A 100 -11.32 -7.67 9.09
N GLY A 101 -10.76 -6.52 9.48
CA GLY A 101 -11.35 -5.20 9.23
C GLY A 101 -11.42 -4.87 7.73
N LEU A 102 -10.37 -5.20 6.98
CA LEU A 102 -10.33 -5.07 5.51
C LEU A 102 -11.36 -5.99 4.86
N ALA A 103 -11.45 -7.25 5.29
CA ALA A 103 -12.39 -8.23 4.73
C ALA A 103 -13.86 -7.90 5.05
N ALA A 104 -14.14 -7.38 6.24
CA ALA A 104 -15.50 -7.08 6.71
C ALA A 104 -15.95 -5.65 6.44
N GLY A 105 -15.05 -4.76 6.00
CA GLY A 105 -15.40 -3.36 5.78
C GLY A 105 -15.71 -2.62 7.08
N SER A 106 -14.98 -2.90 8.17
CA SER A 106 -15.32 -2.45 9.51
C SER A 106 -14.37 -1.34 10.01
N HIS A 107 -14.93 -0.16 10.28
CA HIS A 107 -14.20 0.97 10.84
C HIS A 107 -13.48 0.61 12.15
N ASP A 108 -14.19 0.00 13.11
CA ASP A 108 -13.64 -0.28 14.44
C ASP A 108 -12.52 -1.32 14.40
N LEU A 109 -12.68 -2.37 13.58
CA LEU A 109 -11.65 -3.40 13.44
C LEU A 109 -10.40 -2.86 12.74
N LEU A 110 -10.56 -2.01 11.72
CA LEU A 110 -9.43 -1.32 11.10
C LEU A 110 -8.72 -0.41 12.09
N ARG A 111 -9.49 0.35 12.88
CA ARG A 111 -8.94 1.27 13.88
C ARG A 111 -8.16 0.54 14.97
N HIS A 112 -8.63 -0.63 15.37
CA HIS A 112 -7.94 -1.49 16.33
C HIS A 112 -6.73 -2.20 15.70
N GLY A 113 -6.85 -2.68 14.46
CA GLY A 113 -5.85 -3.53 13.80
C GLY A 113 -4.69 -2.79 13.15
N ASN A 114 -4.84 -1.50 12.85
CA ASN A 114 -3.80 -0.71 12.17
C ASN A 114 -2.73 -0.14 13.12
N GLU A 115 -2.54 -0.73 14.31
CA GLU A 115 -1.38 -0.44 15.14
C GLU A 115 -0.15 -1.19 14.59
N ASP A 116 0.83 -0.45 14.09
CA ASP A 116 2.14 -0.98 13.70
C ASP A 116 3.14 -0.76 14.83
N PHE A 117 3.56 -1.87 15.43
CA PHE A 117 4.59 -1.90 16.45
C PHE A 117 5.97 -2.16 15.87
N LEU A 118 6.10 -2.61 14.62
CA LEU A 118 7.37 -3.04 14.05
C LEU A 118 8.11 -1.93 13.30
N HIS A 119 7.41 -1.13 12.50
CA HIS A 119 8.06 -0.13 11.63
C HIS A 119 7.75 1.30 12.06
N GLU A 120 6.47 1.62 12.22
CA GLU A 120 5.97 2.97 12.50
C GLU A 120 6.69 3.67 13.68
N PRO A 121 6.93 3.03 14.86
CA PRO A 121 7.55 3.72 15.99
C PRO A 121 8.97 4.24 15.71
N TYR A 122 9.66 3.62 14.76
CA TYR A 122 11.02 3.96 14.35
C TYR A 122 11.02 4.90 13.15
N ARG A 123 10.23 4.58 12.11
CA ARG A 123 10.18 5.34 10.85
C ARG A 123 9.50 6.70 10.99
N ARG A 124 8.48 6.83 11.85
CA ARG A 124 7.79 8.12 12.03
C ARG A 124 8.72 9.25 12.46
N LYS A 125 9.84 8.94 13.12
CA LYS A 125 10.86 9.92 13.53
C LYS A 125 11.58 10.58 12.35
N LEU A 126 11.49 9.99 11.15
CA LEU A 126 12.03 10.54 9.91
C LEU A 126 11.07 11.56 9.27
N LEU A 127 9.83 11.63 9.74
CA LEU A 127 8.77 12.49 9.20
C LEU A 127 8.26 13.41 10.32
N ALA A 128 8.73 14.67 10.32
CA ALA A 128 8.39 15.63 11.36
C ALA A 128 6.88 15.83 11.54
N GLU A 129 6.12 15.75 10.45
CA GLU A 129 4.67 16.02 10.42
C GLU A 129 3.81 14.76 10.62
N TYR A 130 4.43 13.59 10.79
CA TYR A 130 3.74 12.29 10.81
C TYR A 130 2.59 12.26 11.83
N ASP A 131 2.87 12.58 13.09
CA ASP A 131 1.88 12.47 14.16
C ASP A 131 0.74 13.47 13.97
N THR A 132 1.05 14.67 13.44
CA THR A 132 0.06 15.70 13.11
C THR A 132 -0.86 15.21 11.99
N ILE A 133 -0.32 14.73 10.87
CA ILE A 133 -1.12 14.28 9.73
C ILE A 133 -1.93 13.04 10.07
N LYS A 134 -1.33 12.09 10.81
CA LYS A 134 -2.06 10.91 11.29
C LYS A 134 -3.25 11.31 12.16
N LYS A 135 -3.05 12.24 13.10
CA LYS A 135 -4.14 12.75 13.94
C LYS A 135 -5.21 13.44 13.09
N THR A 136 -4.82 14.37 12.22
CA THR A 136 -5.73 15.08 11.31
C THR A 136 -6.57 14.11 10.50
N ALA A 137 -5.94 13.11 9.88
CA ALA A 137 -6.65 12.15 9.04
C ALA A 137 -7.65 11.29 9.84
N LEU A 138 -7.29 10.86 11.05
CA LEU A 138 -8.22 10.16 11.94
C LEU A 138 -9.39 11.07 12.38
N ASP A 139 -9.12 12.34 12.68
CA ASP A 139 -10.14 13.32 13.07
C ASP A 139 -11.09 13.66 11.90
N CYS A 140 -10.58 13.67 10.66
CA CYS A 140 -11.39 13.80 9.44
C CYS A 140 -12.25 12.57 9.15
N GLY A 141 -12.02 11.44 9.82
CA GLY A 141 -12.85 10.25 9.74
C GLY A 141 -12.16 8.99 9.22
N CYS A 142 -10.89 9.02 8.84
CA CYS A 142 -10.17 7.79 8.46
C CYS A 142 -10.26 6.74 9.58
N SER A 143 -10.56 5.51 9.21
CA SER A 143 -10.56 4.35 10.11
C SER A 143 -9.15 4.00 10.56
N ALA A 144 -8.17 4.15 9.68
CA ALA A 144 -6.79 3.77 9.90
C ALA A 144 -5.85 4.66 9.08
N VAL A 145 -4.63 4.89 9.58
CA VAL A 145 -3.58 5.66 8.90
C VAL A 145 -2.23 5.02 9.18
N SER A 146 -1.48 4.71 8.13
CA SER A 146 -0.17 4.07 8.20
C SER A 146 0.80 4.68 7.19
N LEU A 147 2.10 4.37 7.34
CA LEU A 147 3.08 4.66 6.29
C LEU A 147 2.77 3.82 5.06
N SER A 148 2.79 4.43 3.87
CA SER A 148 2.75 3.69 2.62
C SER A 148 4.15 3.15 2.31
N GLY A 149 4.35 1.86 2.49
CA GLY A 149 5.65 1.21 2.32
C GLY A 149 6.71 1.76 3.28
N ALA A 150 7.81 2.27 2.73
CA ALA A 150 8.87 2.91 3.51
C ALA A 150 8.56 4.38 3.90
N GLY A 151 7.48 4.96 3.36
CA GLY A 151 7.24 6.39 3.37
C GLY A 151 7.96 7.12 2.23
N PRO A 152 7.83 8.46 2.14
CA PRO A 152 7.23 9.32 3.17
C PRO A 152 5.71 9.51 3.06
N SER A 153 5.07 8.97 2.01
CA SER A 153 3.61 9.02 1.87
C SER A 153 2.88 8.24 2.96
N LEU A 154 1.68 8.71 3.32
CA LEU A 154 0.77 8.05 4.25
C LEU A 154 -0.43 7.48 3.51
N LEU A 155 -0.86 6.29 3.93
CA LEU A 155 -2.09 5.65 3.48
C LEU A 155 -3.15 5.79 4.57
N GLY A 156 -4.22 6.50 4.26
CA GLY A 156 -5.47 6.53 5.02
C GLY A 156 -6.44 5.49 4.46
N LEU A 157 -7.05 4.71 5.33
CA LEU A 157 -8.16 3.81 5.02
C LEU A 157 -9.43 4.35 5.65
N PHE A 158 -10.54 4.26 4.92
CA PHE A 158 -11.86 4.59 5.42
C PHE A 158 -12.83 3.47 5.05
N ALA A 159 -13.55 2.95 6.04
CA ALA A 159 -14.63 2.00 5.85
C ALA A 159 -15.98 2.72 5.98
N GLY A 160 -16.72 2.82 4.89
CA GLY A 160 -18.01 3.50 4.85
C GLY A 160 -18.54 3.64 3.44
N SER A 161 -19.64 4.37 3.27
CA SER A 161 -20.19 4.62 1.94
C SER A 161 -19.31 5.54 1.09
N GLY A 162 -19.54 5.52 -0.22
CA GLY A 162 -18.84 6.39 -1.17
C GLY A 162 -19.00 7.89 -0.86
N ASP A 163 -20.22 8.30 -0.46
CA ASP A 163 -20.55 9.68 -0.13
C ASP A 163 -19.86 10.14 1.16
N GLU A 164 -19.82 9.29 2.20
CA GLU A 164 -19.08 9.57 3.42
C GLU A 164 -17.57 9.68 3.13
N ALA A 165 -17.06 8.82 2.25
CA ALA A 165 -15.67 8.90 1.82
C ALA A 165 -15.36 10.17 1.02
N ASP A 166 -16.29 10.68 0.21
CA ASP A 166 -16.14 11.98 -0.45
C ASP A 166 -16.07 13.12 0.58
N GLN A 167 -16.88 13.06 1.63
CA GLN A 167 -16.82 14.02 2.72
C GLN A 167 -15.48 13.96 3.48
N VAL A 168 -14.99 12.76 3.81
CA VAL A 168 -13.67 12.56 4.44
C VAL A 168 -12.56 13.12 3.54
N GLY A 169 -12.60 12.83 2.24
CA GLY A 169 -11.64 13.34 1.27
C GLY A 169 -11.64 14.86 1.14
N PHE A 170 -12.81 15.48 1.20
CA PHE A 170 -12.95 16.94 1.21
C PHE A 170 -12.31 17.56 2.45
N LEU A 171 -12.60 17.02 3.64
CA LEU A 171 -12.02 17.50 4.90
C LEU A 171 -10.50 17.32 4.92
N LEU A 172 -9.99 16.15 4.54
CA LEU A 172 -8.55 15.89 4.42
C LEU A 172 -7.86 16.92 3.54
N LYS A 173 -8.44 17.24 2.38
CA LYS A 173 -7.85 18.20 1.44
C LYS A 173 -7.74 19.62 2.04
N GLN A 174 -8.62 19.99 2.96
CA GLN A 174 -8.59 21.29 3.64
C GLN A 174 -7.60 21.33 4.80
N GLU A 175 -7.48 20.23 5.54
CA GLU A 175 -6.72 20.17 6.80
C GLU A 175 -5.27 19.69 6.62
N LEU A 176 -4.92 19.14 5.45
CA LEU A 176 -3.54 18.77 5.16
C LEU A 176 -2.63 20.01 5.11
N PRO A 177 -1.40 19.92 5.67
CA PRO A 177 -0.45 21.01 5.63
C PRO A 177 0.03 21.31 4.21
N SER A 178 0.54 22.53 4.00
CA SER A 178 1.17 22.89 2.73
C SER A 178 2.31 21.94 2.37
N GLY A 179 2.43 21.56 1.10
CA GLY A 179 3.42 20.59 0.64
C GLY A 179 2.91 19.14 0.60
N TRP A 180 1.68 18.90 1.07
CA TRP A 180 1.05 17.58 0.99
C TRP A 180 -0.09 17.55 -0.05
N GLU A 181 -0.03 16.59 -0.95
CA GLU A 181 -1.06 16.28 -1.94
C GLU A 181 -1.96 15.13 -1.46
N LEU A 182 -3.26 15.24 -1.67
CA LEU A 182 -4.22 14.15 -1.43
C LEU A 182 -4.64 13.49 -2.74
N LYS A 183 -4.52 12.16 -2.83
CA LYS A 183 -5.11 11.35 -3.90
C LYS A 183 -6.07 10.32 -3.32
N ARG A 184 -7.29 10.26 -3.85
CA ARG A 184 -8.23 9.16 -3.59
C ARG A 184 -7.98 8.06 -4.63
N ALA A 185 -7.79 6.83 -4.17
CA ALA A 185 -7.59 5.68 -5.04
C ALA A 185 -8.55 4.54 -4.69
N GLN A 186 -8.89 3.75 -5.72
CA GLN A 186 -9.56 2.46 -5.54
C GLN A 186 -8.53 1.34 -5.64
N ILE A 187 -8.83 0.22 -4.98
CA ILE A 187 -8.00 -0.98 -5.08
C ILE A 187 -8.09 -1.51 -6.52
N ASN A 188 -6.95 -1.56 -7.22
CA ASN A 188 -6.90 -2.13 -8.56
C ASN A 188 -6.85 -3.66 -8.48
N HIS A 189 -7.99 -4.31 -8.71
CA HIS A 189 -8.12 -5.77 -8.67
C HIS A 189 -7.48 -6.52 -9.84
N SER A 190 -6.99 -5.81 -10.86
CA SER A 190 -6.54 -6.44 -12.10
C SER A 190 -5.03 -6.58 -12.25
N GLY A 191 -4.26 -5.84 -11.43
CA GLY A 191 -2.81 -5.82 -11.49
C GLY A 191 -2.28 -5.28 -12.82
N ALA A 192 -1.04 -5.65 -13.14
CA ALA A 192 -0.36 -5.19 -14.34
C ALA A 192 -1.04 -5.74 -15.61
N LYS A 193 -1.32 -4.84 -16.55
CA LYS A 193 -1.91 -5.13 -17.86
C LYS A 193 -1.04 -4.57 -18.97
N LEU A 194 -1.01 -5.26 -20.11
CA LEU A 194 -0.46 -4.74 -21.35
C LEU A 194 -1.58 -4.05 -22.12
N PHE A 195 -1.39 -2.76 -22.43
CA PHE A 195 -2.24 -2.04 -23.36
C PHE A 195 -1.47 -1.86 -24.67
N LEU A 196 -1.94 -2.51 -25.73
CA LEU A 196 -1.44 -2.29 -27.08
C LEU A 196 -2.33 -1.23 -27.73
N SER A 197 -1.83 -0.01 -27.83
CA SER A 197 -2.47 1.02 -28.64
C SER A 197 -1.87 0.96 -30.05
N PHE A 198 -2.67 0.56 -31.03
CA PHE A 198 -2.30 0.71 -32.43
C PHE A 198 -2.60 2.16 -32.82
N CYS A 199 -1.54 2.97 -32.95
CA CYS A 199 -1.67 4.30 -33.52
C CYS A 199 -1.90 4.16 -35.02
N SER A 200 -3.13 4.38 -35.49
CA SER A 200 -3.51 4.32 -36.91
C SER A 200 -3.10 5.57 -37.71
N GLN A 201 -2.16 6.37 -37.22
CA GLN A 201 -1.63 7.55 -37.90
C GLN A 201 -0.17 7.35 -38.31
N PHE A 202 0.03 6.51 -39.31
CA PHE A 202 1.17 6.67 -40.22
C PHE A 202 0.59 6.59 -41.63
N GLU A 203 0.23 7.75 -42.19
CA GLU A 203 0.19 7.85 -43.65
C GLU A 203 1.64 7.66 -44.15
N PRO A 204 1.87 6.81 -45.16
CA PRO A 204 3.19 6.68 -45.74
C PRO A 204 3.56 8.01 -46.38
N ILE A 205 4.65 8.61 -45.91
CA ILE A 205 5.36 9.64 -46.66
C ILE A 205 5.97 8.94 -47.87
N ILE A 206 5.30 9.03 -49.02
CA ILE A 206 5.88 8.84 -50.36
C ILE A 206 5.49 10.06 -51.19
#